data_AF-A0AA35D9Q9-F1
#
_entry.id   AF-A0AA35D9Q9-F1
#
_cell.length_a   1.000
_cell.length_b   1.000
_cell.length_c   1.000
_cell.angle_alpha   90.00
_cell.angle_beta   90.00
_cell.angle_gamma   90.00
#
_symmetry.space_group_name_H-M   'P 1'
#
loop_
_entity.id
_entity.type
_entity.pdbx_description
1 polymer ?
#
loop_
_entity_poly.entity_id
_entity_poly.type
_entity_poly.pdbx_seq_one_letter_code
_entity_poly.pdbx_strand_id
1 'polypeptide(L)'
;MKFLCPHCQAKTVIRTSETVNQLLRKLTFQCQDPECGHTFMAWLEAYCTLSLSAKPDPMVYLPMSEAARRQALEHPTLTSAWRKATVASADALPAEPGRPTDRVQKRAPQVLPAPDAITQALFAQSPGQAVRP
;
A
#
# COMPACT_ATOMS: atom_id res chain seq x y z
N MET A 1 -12.52 -1.89 -3.90
CA MET A 1 -11.32 -1.17 -4.39
C MET A 1 -10.88 -1.81 -5.70
N LYS A 2 -10.36 -1.04 -6.66
CA LYS A 2 -9.83 -1.57 -7.93
C LYS A 2 -8.33 -1.35 -7.94
N PHE A 3 -7.55 -2.43 -7.82
CA PHE A 3 -6.11 -2.40 -8.07
C PHE A 3 -5.89 -2.87 -9.52
N LEU A 4 -4.96 -2.25 -10.25
CA LEU A 4 -4.69 -2.61 -11.65
C LEU A 4 -3.45 -3.50 -11.71
N CYS A 5 -3.42 -4.41 -12.69
CA CYS A 5 -2.26 -5.26 -12.91
C CYS A 5 -1.06 -4.38 -13.31
N PRO A 6 0.11 -4.52 -12.67
CA PRO A 6 1.29 -3.73 -13.02
C PRO A 6 1.83 -4.03 -14.42
N HIS A 7 1.49 -5.19 -15.00
CA HIS A 7 1.94 -5.60 -16.34
C HIS A 7 1.01 -5.12 -17.46
N CYS A 8 -0.29 -5.45 -17.38
CA CYS A 8 -1.25 -5.17 -18.47
C CYS A 8 -2.31 -4.13 -18.13
N GLN A 9 -2.28 -3.54 -16.93
CA GLN A 9 -3.30 -2.58 -16.43
C GLN A 9 -4.73 -3.14 -16.39
N ALA A 10 -4.92 -4.44 -16.64
CA ALA A 10 -6.22 -5.09 -16.54
C ALA A 10 -6.70 -5.17 -15.08
N LYS A 11 -7.97 -5.52 -14.92
CA LYS A 11 -8.60 -5.67 -13.61
C LYS A 11 -7.96 -6.83 -12.85
N THR A 12 -7.67 -6.62 -11.57
CA THR A 12 -7.27 -7.69 -10.67
C THR A 12 -8.38 -8.01 -9.67
N VAL A 13 -8.32 -9.21 -9.09
CA VAL A 13 -9.17 -9.64 -7.97
C VAL A 13 -8.31 -10.00 -6.78
N ILE A 14 -8.80 -9.73 -5.58
CA ILE A 14 -8.19 -10.22 -4.34
C ILE A 14 -8.60 -11.68 -4.17
N ARG A 15 -7.63 -12.57 -4.05
CA ARG A 15 -7.84 -14.01 -3.78
C ARG A 15 -7.78 -14.33 -2.30
N THR A 16 -6.83 -13.71 -1.59
CA THR A 16 -6.64 -13.94 -0.16
C THR A 16 -6.37 -12.62 0.53
N SER A 17 -6.94 -12.46 1.72
CA SER A 17 -6.66 -11.34 2.61
C SER A 17 -6.26 -11.86 3.98
N GLU A 18 -4.99 -11.71 4.32
CA GLU A 18 -4.45 -12.12 5.61
C GLU A 18 -4.27 -10.89 6.50
N THR A 19 -4.85 -10.94 7.70
CA THR A 19 -4.62 -9.94 8.73
C THR A 19 -3.22 -10.14 9.31
N VAL A 20 -2.35 -9.14 9.22
CA VAL A 20 -1.01 -9.21 9.83
C VAL A 20 -0.99 -8.50 11.18
N ASN A 21 -1.61 -7.34 11.28
CA ASN A 21 -1.91 -6.68 12.55
C ASN A 21 -3.21 -5.85 12.40
N GLN A 22 -3.57 -5.06 13.41
CA GLN A 22 -4.80 -4.26 13.42
C GLN A 22 -4.87 -3.20 12.31
N LEU A 23 -3.72 -2.75 11.79
CA LEU A 23 -3.60 -1.69 10.77
C LEU A 23 -3.16 -2.21 9.40
N LEU A 24 -2.58 -3.41 9.34
CA LEU A 24 -1.90 -3.95 8.16
C LEU A 24 -2.51 -5.28 7.72
N ARG A 25 -2.88 -5.34 6.44
CA ARG A 25 -3.32 -6.58 5.77
C ARG A 25 -2.40 -6.90 4.60
N LYS A 26 -2.09 -8.19 4.44
CA LYS A 26 -1.43 -8.72 3.25
C LYS A 26 -2.49 -9.23 2.29
N LEU A 27 -2.48 -8.75 1.06
CA LEU A 27 -3.45 -9.10 0.03
C LEU A 27 -2.76 -9.82 -1.11
N THR A 28 -3.34 -10.93 -1.55
CA THR A 28 -2.92 -11.62 -2.78
C THR A 28 -3.88 -11.25 -3.90
N PHE A 29 -3.35 -10.70 -4.98
CA PHE A 29 -4.08 -10.31 -6.18
C PHE A 29 -3.81 -11.28 -7.32
N GLN A 30 -4.82 -11.48 -8.17
CA GLN A 30 -4.68 -12.19 -9.44
C GLN A 30 -5.28 -11.35 -10.57
N CYS A 31 -4.56 -11.24 -11.68
CA CYS A 31 -5.03 -10.62 -12.91
C CYS A 31 -6.19 -11.43 -13.51
N GLN A 32 -7.23 -10.75 -13.99
CA GLN A 32 -8.35 -11.40 -14.67
C GLN A 32 -8.12 -11.62 -16.16
N ASP A 33 -7.11 -10.97 -16.73
CA ASP A 33 -6.73 -11.16 -18.12
C ASP A 33 -6.05 -12.53 -18.28
N PRO A 34 -6.64 -13.46 -19.05
CA PRO A 34 -6.12 -14.82 -19.19
C PRO A 34 -4.76 -14.88 -19.89
N GLU A 35 -4.42 -13.88 -20.72
CA GLU A 35 -3.10 -13.82 -21.36
C GLU A 35 -2.03 -13.37 -20.36
N CYS A 36 -2.39 -12.49 -19.43
CA CYS A 36 -1.47 -11.98 -18.41
C CYS A 36 -1.30 -12.95 -17.24
N GLY A 37 -2.40 -13.41 -16.63
CA GLY A 37 -2.41 -14.36 -15.51
C GLY A 37 -1.66 -13.96 -14.23
N HIS A 38 -1.08 -12.75 -14.19
CA HIS A 38 -0.13 -12.35 -13.15
C HIS A 38 -0.75 -12.37 -11.75
N THR A 39 -0.02 -12.97 -10.81
CA THR A 39 -0.42 -13.08 -9.41
C THR A 39 0.66 -12.43 -8.54
N PHE A 40 0.25 -11.53 -7.65
CA PHE A 40 1.17 -10.74 -6.83
C PHE A 40 0.60 -10.43 -5.46
N MET A 41 1.46 -10.03 -4.52
CA MET A 41 1.05 -9.61 -3.19
C MET A 41 1.24 -8.11 -3.01
N ALA A 42 0.35 -7.49 -2.22
CA ALA A 42 0.50 -6.11 -1.79
C ALA A 42 0.06 -5.92 -0.34
N TRP A 43 0.57 -4.85 0.26
CA TRP A 43 0.22 -4.43 1.61
C TRP A 43 -0.89 -3.38 1.57
N LEU A 44 -1.90 -3.54 2.43
CA LEU A 44 -2.92 -2.54 2.69
C LEU A 44 -2.77 -2.06 4.13
N GLU A 45 -2.36 -0.81 4.29
CA GLU A 45 -2.12 -0.17 5.58
C GLU A 45 -3.10 0.99 5.81
N ALA A 46 -3.70 1.03 6.99
CA ALA A 46 -4.43 2.21 7.47
C ALA A 46 -3.43 3.17 8.13
N TYR A 47 -3.09 4.25 7.42
CA TYR A 47 -1.97 5.13 7.81
C TYR A 47 -2.40 6.46 8.44
N CYS A 48 -3.64 6.92 8.22
CA CYS A 48 -4.10 8.22 8.72
C CYS A 48 -5.61 8.27 8.93
N THR A 49 -6.01 8.90 10.02
CA THR A 49 -7.40 9.21 10.36
C THR A 49 -7.85 10.46 9.59
N LEU A 50 -8.74 10.26 8.63
CA LEU A 50 -9.39 11.35 7.89
C LEU A 50 -10.68 11.84 8.55
N SER A 51 -11.35 10.96 9.29
CA SER A 51 -12.57 11.26 10.03
C SER A 51 -12.60 10.46 11.32
N LEU A 52 -13.21 11.05 12.33
CA LEU A 52 -13.24 10.52 13.68
C LEU A 52 -14.21 9.30 13.78
N SER A 53 -13.70 8.08 14.02
CA SER A 53 -14.47 6.89 14.46
C SER A 53 -15.31 7.11 15.72
N ALA A 54 -16.64 6.95 15.61
CA ALA A 54 -17.54 7.01 16.76
C ALA A 54 -17.27 5.97 17.87
N LYS A 55 -16.41 4.97 17.62
CA LYS A 55 -15.98 3.93 18.58
C LYS A 55 -14.47 3.72 18.45
N PRO A 56 -13.63 4.60 19.04
CA PRO A 56 -12.18 4.44 18.97
C PRO A 56 -11.73 3.24 19.79
N ASP A 57 -10.83 2.44 19.24
CA ASP A 57 -10.12 1.41 19.99
C ASP A 57 -8.88 2.05 20.65
N PRO A 58 -8.72 2.00 21.98
CA PRO A 58 -7.58 2.61 22.67
C PRO A 58 -6.24 1.94 22.35
N MET A 59 -6.22 0.75 21.73
CA MET A 59 -4.99 0.09 21.31
C MET A 59 -4.56 0.46 19.89
N VAL A 60 -5.41 1.18 19.15
CA VAL A 60 -5.19 1.57 17.76
C VAL A 60 -4.77 3.03 17.68
N TYR A 61 -3.53 3.25 17.26
CA TYR A 61 -2.94 4.59 17.11
C TYR A 61 -2.69 4.87 15.63
N LEU A 62 -3.42 5.83 15.05
CA LEU A 62 -3.13 6.38 13.72
C LEU A 62 -2.87 7.88 13.83
N PRO A 63 -1.91 8.42 13.06
CA PRO A 63 -1.82 9.85 12.79
C PRO A 63 -3.16 10.42 12.32
N MET A 64 -3.43 11.69 12.63
CA MET A 64 -4.65 12.37 12.18
C MET A 64 -4.32 13.37 11.08
N SER A 65 -5.21 13.48 10.10
CA SER A 65 -5.17 14.60 9.16
C SER A 65 -5.46 15.92 9.89
N GLU A 66 -5.02 17.03 9.31
CA GLU A 66 -5.26 18.36 9.89
C GLU A 66 -6.76 18.66 10.09
N ALA A 67 -7.60 18.24 9.13
CA ALA A 67 -9.05 18.40 9.24
C ALA A 67 -9.62 17.59 10.41
N ALA A 68 -9.22 16.32 10.54
CA ALA A 68 -9.63 15.47 11.66
C ALA A 68 -9.15 16.03 13.01
N ARG A 69 -7.93 16.58 13.04
CA ARG A 69 -7.36 17.22 14.23
C ARG A 69 -8.17 18.45 14.66
N ARG A 70 -8.59 19.30 13.72
CA ARG A 70 -9.46 20.46 14.00
C ARG A 70 -10.83 20.04 14.53
N GLN A 71 -11.46 19.06 13.89
CA GLN A 71 -12.74 18.50 14.35
C GLN A 71 -12.65 17.95 15.78
N ALA A 72 -11.53 17.30 16.11
CA ALA A 72 -11.30 16.82 17.47
C ALA A 72 -11.21 17.98 18.48
N LEU A 73 -10.53 19.08 18.13
CA LEU A 73 -10.43 20.26 19.00
C LEU A 73 -11.78 20.97 19.21
N GLU A 74 -12.61 21.05 18.18
CA GLU A 74 -13.89 21.77 18.18
C GLU A 74 -15.01 21.02 18.94
N HIS A 75 -14.96 19.69 19.00
CA HIS A 75 -15.96 18.87 19.66
C HIS A 75 -15.44 18.22 20.96
N PRO A 76 -15.51 18.92 22.11
CA PRO A 76 -14.96 18.42 23.37
C PRO A 76 -15.62 17.13 23.90
N THR A 77 -16.87 16.84 23.53
CA THR A 77 -17.54 15.58 23.87
C THR A 77 -16.96 14.39 23.10
N LEU A 78 -16.46 14.61 21.88
CA LEU A 78 -15.67 13.62 21.14
C LEU A 78 -14.30 13.46 21.79
N THR A 79 -13.69 14.52 22.34
CA THR A 79 -12.35 14.38 22.92
C THR A 79 -12.20 13.49 24.15
N SER A 80 -13.25 13.16 24.94
CA SER A 80 -13.00 12.42 26.19
C SER A 80 -12.50 10.98 25.96
N ALA A 81 -12.92 10.32 24.88
CA ALA A 81 -12.45 8.99 24.48
C ALA A 81 -11.16 9.03 23.63
N TRP A 82 -10.82 10.19 23.06
CA TRP A 82 -9.75 10.35 22.07
C TRP A 82 -8.51 11.01 22.68
N ARG A 83 -8.72 12.05 23.50
CA ARG A 83 -7.69 12.81 24.21
C ARG A 83 -6.89 11.92 25.16
N LYS A 84 -7.52 10.90 25.77
CA LYS A 84 -6.80 9.93 26.60
C LYS A 84 -5.84 9.04 25.79
N ALA A 85 -6.09 8.82 24.50
CA ALA A 85 -5.21 8.07 23.61
C ALA A 85 -4.11 8.95 22.99
N THR A 86 -4.34 10.25 22.79
CA THR A 86 -3.40 11.14 22.08
C THR A 86 -2.54 12.06 22.95
N VAL A 87 -2.89 12.33 24.22
CA VAL A 87 -2.06 13.20 25.10
C VAL A 87 -0.91 12.48 25.80
N ALA A 88 -0.75 11.17 25.61
CA ALA A 88 0.44 10.44 26.07
C ALA A 88 1.67 10.70 25.19
N SER A 89 1.56 11.46 24.09
CA SER A 89 2.60 11.52 23.06
C SER A 89 2.91 12.90 22.49
N ALA A 90 2.50 14.00 23.12
CA ALA A 90 3.07 15.31 22.73
C ALA A 90 4.60 15.32 22.96
N ASP A 91 5.07 14.58 23.97
CA ASP A 91 6.50 14.41 24.29
C ASP A 91 7.09 13.06 23.82
N ALA A 92 6.29 12.25 23.14
CA ALA A 92 6.73 10.98 22.59
C ALA A 92 6.22 10.89 21.16
N LEU A 93 6.81 11.65 20.23
CA LEU A 93 7.00 11.05 18.92
C LEU A 93 7.95 9.86 19.16
N PRO A 94 7.50 8.59 19.12
CA PRO A 94 8.45 7.56 18.76
C PRO A 94 9.02 8.02 17.43
N ALA A 95 10.35 8.10 17.33
CA ALA A 95 11.04 8.32 16.07
C ALA A 95 10.26 7.56 15.01
N GLU A 96 9.72 8.29 14.02
CA GLU A 96 8.83 7.80 12.97
C GLU A 96 9.17 6.32 12.74
N PRO A 97 8.31 5.34 13.08
CA PRO A 97 8.57 3.97 12.67
C PRO A 97 8.63 4.10 11.17
N GLY A 98 9.87 4.09 10.65
CA GLY A 98 10.13 4.54 9.31
C GLY A 98 9.07 3.88 8.45
N ARG A 99 8.36 4.66 7.63
CA ARG A 99 7.72 4.09 6.45
C ARG A 99 8.68 3.01 5.96
N PRO A 100 8.24 1.81 5.60
CA PRO A 100 9.12 0.86 4.92
C PRO A 100 9.61 1.46 3.59
N THR A 101 10.50 2.45 3.67
CA THR A 101 11.24 3.14 2.65
C THR A 101 12.73 3.01 2.92
N ASP A 102 13.15 2.63 4.13
CA ASP A 102 14.57 2.37 4.42
C ASP A 102 14.89 0.89 4.68
N ARG A 103 14.29 0.02 3.86
CA ARG A 103 15.04 -1.06 3.19
C ARG A 103 14.57 -1.20 1.75
N VAL A 104 14.51 -0.07 1.03
CA VAL A 104 15.25 -0.08 -0.22
C VAL A 104 16.70 -0.25 0.23
N GLN A 105 17.16 -1.51 0.33
CA GLN A 105 18.56 -1.76 0.10
C GLN A 105 18.88 -0.88 -1.09
N LYS A 106 19.85 0.02 -0.97
CA LYS A 106 20.62 0.43 -2.14
C LYS A 106 21.28 -0.84 -2.67
N ARG A 107 20.48 -1.79 -3.19
CA ARG A 107 20.86 -2.53 -4.36
C ARG A 107 21.20 -1.39 -5.28
N ALA A 108 22.50 -1.28 -5.60
CA ALA A 108 22.93 -0.63 -6.82
C ALA A 108 21.85 -0.87 -7.86
N PRO A 109 21.45 0.16 -8.65
CA PRO A 109 20.43 0.02 -9.68
C PRO A 109 20.62 -1.36 -10.24
N GLN A 110 19.61 -2.23 -10.05
CA GLN A 110 19.75 -3.57 -10.59
C GLN A 110 19.89 -3.31 -12.07
N VAL A 111 21.13 -3.38 -12.55
CA VAL A 111 21.43 -3.77 -13.90
C VAL A 111 20.62 -5.04 -13.99
N LEU A 112 19.46 -4.93 -14.63
CA LEU A 112 18.69 -6.11 -15.02
C LEU A 112 19.76 -7.05 -15.57
N PRO A 113 19.95 -8.26 -15.01
CA PRO A 113 20.86 -9.20 -15.62
C PRO A 113 20.47 -9.22 -17.09
N ALA A 114 21.47 -9.09 -17.97
CA ALA A 114 21.24 -9.12 -19.40
C ALA A 114 20.25 -10.26 -19.65
N PRO A 115 19.16 -10.01 -20.41
CA PRO A 115 18.12 -11.01 -20.62
C PRO A 115 18.78 -12.36 -20.88
N ASP A 116 18.37 -13.41 -20.16
CA ASP A 116 18.98 -14.72 -20.37
C ASP A 116 18.76 -15.16 -21.83
N ALA A 117 19.49 -16.18 -22.29
CA ALA A 117 19.42 -16.60 -23.69
C ALA A 117 17.97 -16.90 -24.13
N ILE A 118 17.11 -17.33 -23.20
CA ILE A 118 15.69 -17.58 -23.41
C ILE A 118 14.93 -16.27 -23.62
N THR A 119 15.14 -15.26 -22.77
CA THR A 119 14.55 -13.93 -22.90
C THR A 119 15.04 -13.23 -24.18
N GLN A 120 16.32 -13.35 -24.54
CA GLN A 120 16.85 -12.81 -25.80
C GLN A 120 16.24 -13.48 -27.03
N ALA A 121 16.06 -14.80 -27.00
CA ALA A 121 15.44 -15.54 -28.10
C ALA A 121 13.95 -15.19 -28.29
N LEU A 122 13.23 -14.87 -27.20
CA LEU A 122 11.83 -14.43 -27.26
C LEU A 122 11.71 -13.02 -27.88
N PHE A 123 12.62 -12.11 -27.56
CA PHE A 123 12.64 -10.76 -28.16
C PHE A 123 13.15 -10.74 -29.61
N ALA A 124 14.06 -11.64 -29.99
CA ALA A 124 14.59 -11.74 -31.36
C ALA A 124 13.58 -12.34 -32.37
N GLN A 125 12.56 -13.07 -31.88
CA GLN A 125 11.54 -13.73 -32.70
C GLN A 125 10.30 -12.87 -32.97
N SER A 126 10.34 -11.56 -32.70
CA SER A 126 9.30 -10.63 -33.16
C SER A 126 9.72 -9.99 -34.49
N PRO A 127 9.44 -10.58 -35.67
CA PRO A 127 9.55 -9.85 -36.92
C PRO A 127 8.48 -8.75 -36.92
N GLY A 128 8.94 -7.52 -37.15
CA GLY A 128 8.11 -6.33 -37.22
C GLY A 128 6.91 -6.51 -38.13
N GLN A 129 5.71 -6.45 -37.54
CA GLN A 129 4.50 -6.19 -38.29
C GLN A 129 4.57 -4.73 -38.74
N ALA A 130 4.96 -4.52 -40.00
CA ALA A 130 4.86 -3.24 -40.66
C ALA A 130 3.38 -2.85 -40.75
N VAL A 131 2.94 -1.96 -39.86
CA VAL A 131 1.69 -1.22 -40.04
C VAL A 131 1.97 -0.13 -41.07
N ARG A 132 1.47 -0.32 -42.29
CA ARG A 132 1.33 0.75 -43.29
C ARG A 132 -0.12 1.29 -43.23
N PRO A 133 -0.35 2.59 -43.47
CA PRO A 133 -1.70 3.13 -43.65
C PRO A 133 -2.37 2.58 -44.91
#